data_AF-A0A7C7WHI9-F1
#
_entry.id   AF-A0A7C7WHI9-F1
#
_cell.length_a   1.000
_cell.length_b   1.000
_cell.length_c   1.000
_cell.angle_alpha   90.00
_cell.angle_beta   90.00
_cell.angle_gamma   90.00
#
_symmetry.space_group_name_H-M   'P 1'
#
loop_
_entity.id
_entity.type
_entity.pdbx_description
1 polymer ?
#
loop_
_entity_poly.entity_id
_entity_poly.type
_entity_poly.pdbx_seq_one_letter_code
_entity_poly.pdbx_strand_id
1 'polypeptide(L)'
;MGFVMRTSPPTRSDGLVKSIAEARGVRDDCILTGGGSSALIFLAFRQWLNPSSRVLVLDPTYGEYLHVLERVVKCKVERFSLKRSEGYRLNIESLKKKLAEGFDLFVWVNPNSPTGLHVSKSDVEAVLRESSTCKRVWIDETYIEYAGAEHSLESF
;
A
#
# COMPACT_ATOMS: atom_id res chain seq x y z
N MET A 1 -14.18 -29.22 23.93
CA MET A 1 -14.99 -27.98 23.97
C MET A 1 -15.10 -27.47 22.54
N GLY A 2 -16.19 -27.79 21.84
CA GLY A 2 -16.37 -27.40 20.43
C GLY A 2 -16.64 -25.91 20.32
N PHE A 3 -15.95 -25.23 19.42
CA PHE A 3 -16.28 -23.87 19.01
C PHE A 3 -17.66 -23.90 18.33
N VAL A 4 -18.72 -23.73 19.11
CA VAL A 4 -20.08 -23.63 18.56
C VAL A 4 -20.28 -22.16 18.18
N MET A 5 -20.15 -21.83 16.90
CA MET A 5 -20.62 -20.56 16.34
C MET A 5 -22.14 -20.51 16.47
N ARG A 6 -22.63 -19.92 17.57
CA ARG A 6 -24.07 -19.71 17.81
C ARG A 6 -24.58 -18.39 17.25
N THR A 7 -23.68 -17.46 16.93
CA THR A 7 -24.00 -16.12 16.42
C THR A 7 -22.96 -15.68 15.39
N SER A 8 -23.33 -14.73 14.53
CA SER A 8 -22.39 -14.07 13.63
C SER A 8 -21.24 -13.39 14.39
N PRO A 9 -20.03 -13.32 13.81
CA PRO A 9 -18.92 -12.62 14.43
C PRO A 9 -19.18 -11.10 14.50
N PRO A 10 -18.46 -10.36 15.37
CA PRO A 10 -18.52 -8.91 15.42
C PRO A 10 -18.20 -8.28 14.06
N THR A 11 -18.97 -7.26 13.66
CA THR A 11 -18.88 -6.65 12.32
C THR A 11 -17.56 -5.92 12.07
N ARG A 12 -16.87 -5.49 13.14
CA ARG A 12 -15.55 -4.83 13.08
C ARG A 12 -14.40 -5.73 13.48
N SER A 13 -14.65 -7.01 13.75
CA SER A 13 -13.62 -7.95 14.21
C SER A 13 -12.86 -7.43 15.43
N ASP A 14 -13.57 -6.86 16.42
CA ASP A 14 -12.99 -6.08 17.53
C ASP A 14 -11.87 -6.81 18.28
N GLY A 15 -12.02 -8.13 18.49
CA GLY A 15 -10.97 -8.96 19.12
C GLY A 15 -9.68 -9.06 18.30
N LEU A 16 -9.80 -9.16 16.96
CA LEU A 16 -8.64 -9.18 16.06
C LEU A 16 -7.99 -7.80 15.99
N VAL A 17 -8.80 -6.74 15.85
CA VAL A 17 -8.33 -5.35 15.83
C VAL A 17 -7.50 -5.06 17.09
N LYS A 18 -8.03 -5.38 18.27
CA LYS A 18 -7.33 -5.19 19.54
C LYS A 18 -6.02 -5.97 19.60
N SER A 19 -6.03 -7.23 19.15
CA SER A 19 -4.83 -8.08 19.14
C SER A 19 -3.73 -7.51 18.24
N ILE A 20 -4.10 -7.00 17.05
CA ILE A 20 -3.16 -6.35 16.13
C ILE A 20 -2.64 -5.04 16.72
N ALA A 21 -3.54 -4.21 17.26
CA ALA A 21 -3.20 -2.93 17.87
C ALA A 21 -2.21 -3.09 19.03
N GLU A 22 -2.43 -4.05 19.92
CA GLU A 22 -1.53 -4.39 21.03
C GLU A 22 -0.17 -4.91 20.51
N ALA A 23 -0.18 -5.86 19.57
CA ALA A 23 1.04 -6.43 19.03
C ALA A 23 1.90 -5.42 18.25
N ARG A 24 1.25 -4.42 17.62
CA ARG A 24 1.90 -3.40 16.80
C ARG A 24 2.06 -2.06 17.52
N GLY A 25 1.60 -1.92 18.77
CA GLY A 25 1.69 -0.66 19.53
C GLY A 25 0.99 0.54 18.86
N VAL A 26 -0.08 0.31 18.10
CA VAL A 26 -0.87 1.37 17.44
C VAL A 26 -2.27 1.45 18.04
N ARG A 27 -3.01 2.53 17.75
CA ARG A 27 -4.39 2.66 18.21
C ARG A 27 -5.31 1.75 17.39
N ASP A 28 -6.36 1.23 18.02
CA ASP A 28 -7.40 0.42 17.37
C ASP A 28 -8.03 1.13 16.16
N ASP A 29 -8.12 2.47 16.21
CA ASP A 29 -8.67 3.29 15.12
C ASP A 29 -7.73 3.44 13.90
N CYS A 30 -6.48 2.98 14.02
CA CYS A 30 -5.53 2.87 12.92
C CYS A 30 -5.63 1.53 12.17
N ILE A 31 -6.41 0.57 12.68
CA ILE A 31 -6.52 -0.78 12.10
C ILE A 31 -7.84 -0.96 11.36
N LEU A 32 -7.76 -1.43 10.13
CA LEU A 32 -8.90 -1.86 9.33
C LEU A 32 -8.68 -3.31 8.87
N THR A 33 -9.58 -4.20 9.29
CA THR A 33 -9.57 -5.61 8.87
C THR A 33 -10.47 -5.84 7.67
N GLY A 34 -10.12 -6.79 6.80
CA GLY A 34 -10.93 -7.17 5.65
C GLY A 34 -10.65 -8.61 5.21
N GLY A 35 -11.39 -9.09 4.21
CA GLY A 35 -11.21 -10.42 3.60
C GLY A 35 -9.97 -10.50 2.70
N GLY A 36 -8.83 -10.01 3.18
CA GLY A 36 -7.58 -9.85 2.41
C GLY A 36 -7.35 -8.42 1.90
N SER A 37 -6.14 -8.17 1.41
CA SER A 37 -5.69 -6.85 0.95
C SER A 37 -6.52 -6.31 -0.22
N SER A 38 -6.94 -7.14 -1.18
CA SER A 38 -7.78 -6.71 -2.30
C SER A 38 -9.10 -6.08 -1.86
N ALA A 39 -9.73 -6.62 -0.81
CA ALA A 39 -10.95 -6.03 -0.25
C ALA A 39 -10.68 -4.65 0.37
N LEU A 40 -9.55 -4.50 1.07
CA LEU A 40 -9.14 -3.22 1.67
C LEU A 40 -8.79 -2.18 0.60
N ILE A 41 -8.07 -2.57 -0.46
CA ILE A 41 -7.76 -1.72 -1.60
C ILE A 41 -9.06 -1.21 -2.25
N PHE A 42 -9.99 -2.12 -2.53
CA PHE A 42 -11.27 -1.77 -3.15
C PHE A 42 -12.09 -0.79 -2.29
N LEU A 43 -12.17 -1.02 -0.98
CA LEU A 43 -12.89 -0.15 -0.05
C LEU A 43 -12.23 1.22 0.09
N ALA A 44 -10.92 1.25 0.36
CA ALA A 44 -10.18 2.48 0.62
C ALA A 44 -10.14 3.39 -0.62
N PHE A 45 -9.81 2.83 -1.79
CA PHE A 45 -9.61 3.65 -2.99
C PHE A 45 -10.92 4.25 -3.48
N ARG A 46 -12.04 3.53 -3.36
CA ARG A 46 -13.36 4.07 -3.69
C ARG A 46 -13.82 5.19 -2.75
N GLN A 47 -13.38 5.18 -1.50
CA GLN A 47 -13.72 6.20 -0.53
C GLN A 47 -12.84 7.45 -0.70
N TRP A 48 -11.59 7.26 -1.10
CA TRP A 48 -10.59 8.34 -1.15
C TRP A 48 -10.47 9.02 -2.50
N LEU A 49 -10.83 8.33 -3.58
CA LEU A 49 -10.57 8.76 -4.94
C LEU A 49 -11.86 8.94 -5.73
N ASN A 50 -11.76 9.75 -6.78
CA ASN A 50 -12.81 9.96 -7.76
C ASN A 50 -12.20 10.07 -9.16
N PRO A 51 -12.99 10.20 -10.24
CA PRO A 51 -12.46 10.25 -11.60
C PRO A 51 -11.48 11.40 -11.89
N SER A 52 -11.53 12.49 -11.10
CA SER A 52 -10.58 13.61 -11.24
C SER A 52 -9.25 13.39 -10.53
N SER A 53 -9.17 12.42 -9.61
CA SER A 53 -7.97 12.12 -8.81
C SER A 53 -6.81 11.70 -9.71
N ARG A 54 -5.60 12.16 -9.36
CA ARG A 54 -4.34 11.80 -10.04
C ARG A 54 -3.56 10.82 -9.18
N VAL A 55 -3.26 9.64 -9.71
CA VAL A 55 -2.64 8.54 -8.96
C VAL A 55 -1.37 8.08 -9.64
N LEU A 56 -0.30 7.93 -8.88
CA LEU A 56 0.95 7.33 -9.35
C LEU A 56 1.03 5.86 -8.89
N VAL A 57 1.45 4.97 -9.78
CA VAL A 57 1.75 3.56 -9.47
C VAL A 57 3.08 3.15 -10.10
N LEU A 58 3.78 2.17 -9.51
CA LEU A 58 4.89 1.49 -10.19
C LEU A 58 4.37 0.56 -11.30
N ASP A 59 5.15 0.34 -12.35
CA ASP A 59 4.80 -0.61 -13.42
C ASP A 59 6.03 -1.37 -13.94
N PRO A 60 6.09 -2.72 -13.84
CA PRO A 60 5.04 -3.61 -13.37
C PRO A 60 4.84 -3.58 -11.84
N THR A 61 3.61 -3.79 -11.41
CA THR A 61 3.23 -3.98 -10.00
C THR A 61 2.05 -4.96 -9.87
N TYR A 62 1.52 -5.17 -8.66
CA TYR A 62 0.38 -6.05 -8.42
C TYR A 62 -0.88 -5.56 -9.15
N GLY A 63 -1.49 -6.42 -9.96
CA GLY A 63 -2.52 -6.03 -10.94
C GLY A 63 -3.82 -5.47 -10.35
N GLU A 64 -4.14 -5.81 -9.10
CA GLU A 64 -5.37 -5.35 -8.43
C GLU A 64 -5.44 -3.81 -8.36
N TYR A 65 -4.29 -3.15 -8.15
CA TYR A 65 -4.22 -1.69 -8.09
C TYR A 65 -4.71 -1.04 -9.38
N LEU A 66 -4.16 -1.46 -10.52
CA LEU A 66 -4.57 -0.94 -11.83
C LEU A 66 -6.04 -1.27 -12.13
N HIS A 67 -6.50 -2.47 -11.77
CA HIS A 67 -7.90 -2.84 -11.93
C HIS A 67 -8.84 -1.88 -11.17
N VAL A 68 -8.61 -1.68 -9.88
CA VAL A 68 -9.44 -0.80 -9.05
C VAL A 68 -9.34 0.66 -9.51
N LEU A 69 -8.14 1.15 -9.79
CA LEU A 69 -7.93 2.55 -10.16
C LEU A 69 -8.50 2.91 -11.53
N GLU A 70 -8.32 2.05 -12.55
CA GLU A 70 -8.69 2.35 -13.93
C GLU A 70 -10.09 1.85 -14.31
N ARG A 71 -10.54 0.72 -13.75
CA ARG A 71 -11.81 0.09 -14.15
C ARG A 71 -12.94 0.40 -13.20
N VAL A 72 -12.66 0.47 -11.89
CA VAL A 72 -13.68 0.73 -10.86
C VAL A 72 -13.81 2.23 -10.59
N VAL A 73 -12.73 2.88 -10.16
CA VAL A 73 -12.74 4.32 -9.83
C VAL A 73 -12.68 5.19 -11.09
N LYS A 74 -11.94 4.74 -12.12
CA LYS A 74 -11.71 5.47 -13.38
C LYS A 74 -11.01 6.82 -13.18
N CYS A 75 -10.00 6.83 -12.30
CA CYS A 75 -9.17 8.01 -12.04
C CYS A 75 -8.04 8.17 -13.08
N LYS A 76 -7.28 9.26 -12.97
CA LYS A 76 -6.13 9.55 -13.84
C LYS A 76 -4.88 8.83 -13.30
N VAL A 77 -4.61 7.64 -13.84
CA VAL A 77 -3.46 6.82 -13.42
C VAL A 77 -2.23 7.12 -14.27
N GLU A 78 -1.12 7.42 -13.60
CA GLU A 78 0.21 7.50 -14.20
C GLU A 78 1.07 6.35 -13.71
N ARG A 79 1.82 5.76 -14.64
CA ARG A 79 2.71 4.63 -14.41
C ARG A 79 4.15 5.09 -14.37
N PHE A 80 4.84 4.82 -13.26
CA PHE A 80 6.29 4.94 -13.16
C PHE A 80 6.93 3.63 -13.64
N SER A 81 7.43 3.64 -14.88
CA SER A 81 7.93 2.44 -15.54
C SER A 81 9.27 1.98 -14.96
N LEU A 82 9.28 0.77 -14.40
CA LEU A 82 10.45 0.00 -14.02
C LEU A 82 10.88 -0.83 -15.25
N LYS A 83 12.03 -0.51 -15.83
CA LYS A 83 12.44 -1.11 -17.09
C LYS A 83 13.16 -2.44 -16.88
N ARG A 84 12.83 -3.43 -17.71
CA ARG A 84 13.55 -4.71 -17.76
C ARG A 84 15.05 -4.54 -18.02
N SER A 85 15.43 -3.58 -18.88
CA SER A 85 16.83 -3.27 -19.20
C SER A 85 17.63 -2.77 -17.99
N GLU A 86 16.95 -2.24 -16.98
CA GLU A 86 17.54 -1.76 -15.72
C GLU A 86 17.31 -2.78 -14.58
N GLY A 87 16.91 -4.01 -14.94
CA GLY A 87 16.62 -5.07 -13.98
C GLY A 87 15.42 -4.76 -13.08
N TYR A 88 14.48 -3.92 -13.52
CA TYR A 88 13.33 -3.43 -12.74
C TYR A 88 13.70 -2.68 -11.45
N ARG A 89 14.93 -2.21 -11.32
CA ARG A 89 15.37 -1.44 -10.15
C ARG A 89 14.67 -0.09 -10.12
N LEU A 90 14.20 0.31 -8.94
CA LEU A 90 13.62 1.62 -8.71
C LEU A 90 14.75 2.65 -8.53
N ASN A 91 14.75 3.70 -9.36
CA ASN A 91 15.60 4.86 -9.16
C ASN A 91 14.89 5.88 -8.25
N ILE A 92 15.38 6.03 -7.02
CA ILE A 92 14.78 6.90 -5.99
C ILE A 92 14.74 8.38 -6.43
N GLU A 93 15.82 8.88 -7.03
CA GLU A 93 15.89 10.28 -7.45
C GLU A 93 14.90 10.60 -8.57
N SER A 94 14.74 9.68 -9.52
CA SER A 94 13.71 9.79 -10.57
C SER A 94 12.30 9.69 -10.00
N LEU A 95 12.07 8.83 -9.00
CA LEU A 95 10.76 8.72 -8.33
C LEU A 95 10.42 10.02 -7.59
N LYS A 96 11.36 10.60 -6.84
CA LYS A 96 11.18 11.88 -6.14
C LYS A 96 10.83 13.00 -7.11
N LYS A 97 11.57 13.12 -8.22
CA LYS A 97 11.26 14.09 -9.30
C LYS A 97 9.86 13.89 -9.86
N LYS A 98 9.42 12.64 -10.05
CA LYS A 98 8.07 12.35 -10.50
C LYS A 98 7.04 12.81 -9.48
N LEU A 99 7.20 12.41 -8.21
CA LEU A 99 6.27 12.77 -7.12
C LEU A 99 6.14 14.28 -6.91
N ALA A 100 7.19 15.06 -7.19
CA ALA A 100 7.15 16.52 -7.16
C ALA A 100 6.11 17.14 -8.11
N GLU A 101 5.64 16.42 -9.13
CA GLU A 101 4.54 16.87 -10.00
C GLU A 101 3.17 16.93 -9.29
N GLY A 102 3.02 16.29 -8.13
CA GLY A 102 1.80 16.30 -7.30
C GLY A 102 0.77 15.24 -7.67
N PHE A 103 0.36 14.45 -6.67
CA PHE A 103 -0.60 13.34 -6.82
C PHE A 103 -1.54 13.27 -5.61
N ASP A 104 -2.77 12.81 -5.83
CA ASP A 104 -3.73 12.54 -4.74
C ASP A 104 -3.40 11.23 -4.01
N LEU A 105 -2.79 10.27 -4.71
CA LEU A 105 -2.32 9.01 -4.15
C LEU A 105 -1.07 8.52 -4.89
N PHE A 106 -0.09 8.03 -4.15
CA PHE A 106 0.97 7.16 -4.67
C PHE A 106 0.82 5.76 -4.09
N VAL A 107 0.76 4.75 -4.94
CA VAL A 107 0.75 3.33 -4.53
C VAL A 107 2.13 2.74 -4.74
N TRP A 108 2.71 2.23 -3.65
CA TRP A 108 4.04 1.64 -3.66
C TRP A 108 4.02 0.26 -2.99
N VAL A 109 4.24 -0.78 -3.78
CA VAL A 109 4.46 -2.13 -3.27
C VAL A 109 5.95 -2.34 -2.99
N ASN A 110 6.32 -2.63 -1.75
CA ASN A 110 7.71 -2.78 -1.32
C ASN A 110 7.79 -3.82 -0.18
N PRO A 111 8.15 -5.09 -0.47
CA PRO A 111 8.71 -5.61 -1.71
C PRO A 111 7.73 -5.73 -2.88
N ASN A 112 8.14 -5.31 -4.08
CA ASN A 112 7.27 -5.24 -5.24
C ASN A 112 6.95 -6.62 -5.82
N SER A 113 5.66 -6.89 -6.06
CA SER A 113 5.20 -8.00 -6.91
C SER A 113 4.95 -7.47 -8.32
N PRO A 114 5.45 -8.12 -9.39
CA PRO A 114 6.02 -9.47 -9.43
C PRO A 114 7.55 -9.54 -9.33
N THR A 115 8.25 -8.42 -9.19
CA THR A 115 9.72 -8.39 -9.39
C THR A 115 10.51 -8.95 -8.21
N GLY A 116 9.91 -9.00 -7.02
CA GLY A 116 10.56 -9.39 -5.77
C GLY A 116 11.57 -8.36 -5.24
N LEU A 117 11.73 -7.22 -5.94
CA LEU A 117 12.69 -6.18 -5.57
C LEU A 117 12.08 -5.22 -4.57
N HIS A 118 12.92 -4.70 -3.68
CA HIS A 118 12.56 -3.67 -2.72
C HIS A 118 13.71 -2.66 -2.59
N VAL A 119 13.42 -1.52 -1.98
CA VAL A 119 14.43 -0.56 -1.51
C VAL A 119 14.51 -0.58 0.01
N SER A 120 15.58 0.01 0.56
CA SER A 120 15.77 0.06 2.00
C SER A 120 14.70 0.89 2.71
N LYS A 121 14.42 0.59 3.98
CA LYS A 121 13.54 1.40 4.85
C LYS A 121 13.93 2.88 4.79
N SER A 122 15.24 3.18 4.87
CA SER A 122 15.77 4.54 4.79
C SER A 122 15.45 5.25 3.47
N ASP A 123 15.46 4.53 2.34
CA ASP A 123 15.08 5.10 1.05
C ASP A 123 13.58 5.38 1.00
N VAL A 124 12.75 4.47 1.51
CA VAL A 124 11.29 4.68 1.60
C VAL A 124 11.00 5.92 2.44
N GLU A 125 11.59 6.03 3.63
CA GLU A 125 11.43 7.20 4.49
C GLU A 125 11.93 8.50 3.84
N ALA A 126 13.05 8.45 3.09
CA ALA A 126 13.55 9.61 2.38
C ALA A 126 12.56 10.10 1.31
N VAL A 127 11.95 9.18 0.56
CA VAL A 127 10.89 9.50 -0.39
C VAL A 127 9.67 10.11 0.32
N LEU A 128 9.23 9.51 1.43
CA LEU A 128 8.07 9.99 2.19
C LEU A 128 8.28 11.40 2.76
N ARG A 129 9.49 11.72 3.24
CA ARG A 129 9.85 13.07 3.73
C ARG A 129 9.84 14.12 2.62
N GLU A 130 10.17 13.73 1.40
CA GLU A 130 10.29 14.65 0.26
C GLU A 130 9.04 14.68 -0.64
N SER A 131 8.08 13.79 -0.43
CA SER A 131 6.83 13.71 -1.20
C SER A 131 5.74 14.66 -0.70
N SER A 132 6.08 15.90 -0.30
CA SER A 132 5.15 16.86 0.32
C SER A 132 3.98 17.28 -0.60
N THR A 133 4.16 17.11 -1.91
CA THR A 133 3.15 17.38 -2.94
C THR A 133 2.18 16.21 -3.15
N CYS A 134 2.43 15.05 -2.55
CA CYS A 134 1.55 13.88 -2.60
C CYS A 134 0.64 13.85 -1.38
N LYS A 135 -0.68 13.84 -1.58
CA LYS A 135 -1.65 13.92 -0.47
C LYS A 135 -1.69 12.66 0.39
N ARG A 136 -1.40 11.50 -0.20
CA ARG A 136 -1.42 10.20 0.48
C ARG A 136 -0.47 9.24 -0.22
N VAL A 137 0.21 8.42 0.58
CA VAL A 137 0.99 7.28 0.09
C VAL A 137 0.40 5.99 0.68
N TRP A 138 0.18 5.01 -0.19
CA TRP A 138 -0.19 3.65 0.19
C TRP A 138 1.04 2.76 0.02
N ILE A 139 1.59 2.28 1.13
CA ILE A 139 2.69 1.32 1.13
C ILE A 139 2.10 -0.07 1.34
N ASP A 140 2.33 -0.96 0.38
CA ASP A 140 1.96 -2.36 0.46
C ASP A 140 3.18 -3.21 0.83
N GLU A 141 3.15 -3.70 2.06
CA GLU A 141 4.18 -4.53 2.68
C GLU A 141 3.77 -6.02 2.74
N THR A 142 2.85 -6.49 1.88
CA THR A 142 2.34 -7.89 1.89
C THR A 142 3.44 -8.97 1.91
N TYR A 143 4.64 -8.67 1.39
CA TYR A 143 5.77 -9.60 1.32
C TYR A 143 6.95 -9.23 2.24
N ILE A 144 6.76 -8.29 3.17
CA ILE A 144 7.88 -7.74 3.95
C ILE A 144 8.54 -8.78 4.87
N GLU A 145 7.78 -9.74 5.39
CA GLU A 145 8.29 -10.82 6.23
C GLU A 145 9.28 -11.74 5.48
N TYR A 146 9.23 -11.78 4.15
CA TYR A 146 10.20 -12.51 3.33
C TYR A 146 11.47 -11.72 3.03
N ALA A 147 11.44 -10.39 3.17
CA ALA A 147 12.58 -9.51 2.96
C ALA A 147 13.34 -9.22 4.27
N GLY A 148 12.65 -9.23 5.41
CA GLY A 148 13.20 -8.94 6.73
C GLY A 148 12.47 -7.77 7.40
N ALA A 149 12.21 -7.88 8.70
CA ALA A 149 11.46 -6.88 9.46
C ALA A 149 12.17 -5.51 9.50
N GLU A 150 13.49 -5.48 9.37
CA GLU A 150 14.30 -4.26 9.29
C GLU A 150 13.99 -3.38 8.07
N HIS A 151 13.37 -3.97 7.05
CA HIS A 151 12.94 -3.26 5.85
C HIS A 151 11.55 -2.63 5.97
N SER A 152 10.76 -3.04 6.96
CA SER A 152 9.41 -2.52 7.19
C SER A 152 9.45 -1.09 7.71
N LEU A 153 8.50 -0.25 7.27
CA LEU A 153 8.25 1.04 7.90
C LEU A 153 7.67 0.91 9.31
N GLU A 154 7.06 -0.23 9.62
CA GLU A 154 6.67 -0.58 10.97
C GLU A 154 7.91 -0.61 11.88
N SER A 155 7.75 -0.15 13.12
CA SER A 155 8.86 0.13 14.05
C SER A 155 8.77 -0.67 15.35
N PHE A 156 7.92 -1.68 15.38
CA PHE A 156 7.50 -2.40 16.57
C PHE A 156 7.96 -3.86 16.56
#